data_AF-A0AA86V2F0-F1
#
_entry.id   AF-A0AA86V2F0-F1
#
_cell.length_a   1.000
_cell.length_b   1.000
_cell.length_c   1.000
_cell.angle_alpha   90.00
_cell.angle_beta   90.00
_cell.angle_gamma   90.00
#
_symmetry.space_group_name_H-M   'P 1'
#
loop_
_entity.id
_entity.type
_entity.pdbx_description
1 polymer ?
#
loop_
_entity_poly.entity_id
_entity_poly.type
_entity_poly.pdbx_seq_one_letter_code
_entity_poly.pdbx_strand_id
1 'polypeptide(L)' 'MKSVPYEYLAQKSVRGTLLNMTLIFKQDGSNTLISQYSLADPAGMIPAMIYNRALDSRNDLLLLIKNHVEGTEIIE' A
#
# COMPACT_ATOMS: atom_id res chain seq x y z
N MET A 1 -8.08 -5.60 5.17
CA MET A 1 -7.89 -4.45 6.09
C MET A 1 -8.64 -3.25 5.51
N LYS A 2 -9.19 -2.38 6.37
CA LYS A 2 -9.90 -1.16 5.99
C LYS A 2 -9.58 -0.05 6.98
N SER A 3 -9.71 1.21 6.57
CA SER A 3 -9.56 2.34 7.50
C SER A 3 -10.60 2.28 8.62
N VAL A 4 -10.17 2.60 9.84
CA VAL A 4 -11.04 2.78 11.00
C VAL A 4 -11.21 4.27 11.31
N PRO A 5 -12.38 4.73 11.77
CA PRO A 5 -12.55 6.09 12.26
C PRO A 5 -11.53 6.36 13.38
N TYR A 6 -10.96 7.56 13.37
CA TYR A 6 -10.02 7.97 14.43
C TYR A 6 -10.21 9.46 14.66
N GLU A 7 -10.71 9.81 15.84
CA GLU A 7 -11.26 11.13 16.16
C GLU A 7 -10.21 12.08 16.80
N TYR A 8 -9.01 11.57 17.12
CA TYR A 8 -8.06 12.25 18.02
C TYR A 8 -6.78 12.79 17.38
N LEU A 9 -6.70 12.93 16.04
CA LEU A 9 -5.54 13.56 15.40
C LEU A 9 -5.95 14.88 14.75
N ALA A 10 -5.27 15.96 15.12
CA ALA A 10 -5.35 17.22 14.39
C ALA A 10 -4.90 16.97 12.93
N GLN A 11 -5.87 16.96 12.01
CA GLN A 11 -5.59 16.64 10.61
C GLN A 11 -5.02 17.87 9.92
N LYS A 12 -3.72 17.83 9.60
CA LYS A 12 -3.04 18.84 8.75
C LYS A 12 -3.22 18.58 7.25
N SER A 13 -3.80 17.43 6.89
CA SER A 13 -3.95 16.97 5.50
C SER A 13 -5.33 16.33 5.30
N VAL A 14 -5.76 16.28 4.03
CA VAL A 14 -6.97 15.55 3.63
C VAL A 14 -6.75 14.07 3.91
N ARG A 15 -7.72 13.46 4.59
CA ARG A 15 -7.69 12.04 4.95
C ARG A 15 -8.38 11.19 3.88
N GLY A 16 -7.58 10.47 3.09
CA GLY A 16 -8.09 9.38 2.25
C GLY A 16 -8.58 8.19 3.09
N THR A 17 -9.43 7.37 2.48
CA THR A 17 -10.01 6.17 3.07
C THR A 17 -9.51 4.93 2.34
N LEU A 18 -8.92 3.98 3.07
CA LEU A 18 -8.65 2.66 2.55
C LEU A 18 -9.93 1.82 2.64
N LEU A 19 -10.58 1.60 1.50
CA LEU A 19 -11.82 0.84 1.42
C LEU A 19 -11.56 -0.66 1.58
N ASN A 20 -10.50 -1.15 0.94
CA ASN A 20 -10.06 -2.53 1.10
C ASN A 20 -8.55 -2.66 0.87
N MET A 21 -7.94 -3.61 1.56
CA MET A 21 -6.59 -4.06 1.30
C MET A 21 -6.44 -5.51 1.73
N THR A 22 -5.90 -6.33 0.85
CA THR A 22 -5.62 -7.73 1.12
C THR A 22 -4.20 -8.04 0.69
N LEU A 23 -3.45 -8.69 1.57
CA LEU A 23 -2.18 -9.32 1.26
C LEU A 23 -2.38 -10.83 1.38
N ILE A 24 -2.08 -11.55 0.30
CA ILE A 24 -2.18 -13.01 0.24
C ILE A 24 -0.77 -13.55 0.14
N PHE A 25 -0.42 -14.44 1.05
CA PHE A 25 0.84 -15.17 1.06
C PHE A 25 0.54 -16.61 0.70
N LYS A 26 1.17 -17.10 -0.37
CA LYS A 26 1.02 -18.48 -0.83
C LYS A 26 2.39 -19.10 -1.00
N GLN A 27 2.57 -20.30 -0.45
CA GLN A 27 3.78 -21.07 -0.70
C GLN A 27 3.85 -21.49 -2.16
N ASP A 28 5.01 -21.30 -2.78
CA ASP A 28 5.33 -21.74 -4.15
C ASP A 28 6.70 -22.44 -4.12
N GLY A 29 6.68 -23.73 -3.79
CA GLY A 29 7.89 -24.51 -3.54
C GLY A 29 8.69 -23.99 -2.34
N SER A 30 9.93 -23.57 -2.57
CA SER A 30 10.80 -22.92 -1.60
C SER A 30 10.58 -21.40 -1.48
N ASN A 31 9.73 -20.82 -2.34
CA ASN A 31 9.45 -19.40 -2.39
C ASN A 31 8.08 -19.10 -1.77
N THR A 32 7.83 -17.80 -1.52
CA THR A 32 6.50 -17.30 -1.16
C THR A 32 6.03 -16.32 -2.22
N LEU A 33 4.91 -16.63 -2.86
CA LEU A 33 4.19 -15.69 -3.71
C LEU A 33 3.38 -14.75 -2.82
N ILE A 34 3.62 -13.44 -2.97
CA ILE A 34 2.89 -12.39 -2.27
C ILE A 34 2.04 -11.65 -3.31
N SER A 35 0.73 -11.58 -3.09
CA SER A 35 -0.20 -10.81 -3.91
C SER A 35 -0.86 -9.71 -3.09
N GLN A 36 -0.87 -8.49 -3.63
CA GLN A 36 -1.48 -7.33 -3.01
C GLN A 36 -2.69 -6.85 -3.80
N TYR A 37 -3.76 -6.59 -3.08
CA TYR A 37 -4.96 -5.91 -3.58
C TYR A 37 -5.20 -4.70 -2.70
N SER A 38 -5.36 -3.52 -3.30
CA SER A 38 -5.73 -2.30 -2.56
C SER A 38 -6.76 -1.49 -3.34
N LEU A 39 -7.73 -0.98 -2.59
CA LEU A 39 -8.76 -0.06 -3.06
C LEU A 39 -8.83 1.09 -2.05
N ALA A 40 -8.55 2.29 -2.53
CA ALA A 40 -8.53 3.49 -1.71
C ALA A 40 -9.35 4.61 -2.35
N ASP A 41 -9.95 5.45 -1.53
CA ASP A 41 -10.55 6.73 -1.94
C ASP A 41 -9.65 7.85 -1.41
N PRO A 42 -9.04 8.68 -2.27
CA PRO A 42 -8.18 9.77 -1.81
C PRO A 42 -8.96 10.93 -1.15
N ALA A 43 -10.30 10.90 -1.13
CA ALA A 43 -11.18 11.91 -0.52
C ALA A 43 -11.01 13.33 -1.09
N GLY A 44 -10.64 13.44 -2.36
CA GLY A 44 -10.43 14.72 -3.05
C GLY A 44 -10.51 14.60 -4.57
N MET A 45 -10.58 15.76 -5.23
CA MET A 45 -10.56 15.83 -6.70
C MET A 45 -9.13 15.71 -7.22
N ILE A 46 -8.61 14.48 -7.25
CA ILE A 46 -7.29 14.19 -7.82
C ILE A 46 -7.46 13.77 -9.29
N PRO A 47 -6.73 14.39 -10.23
CA PRO A 47 -6.70 13.92 -11.61
C PRO A 47 -6.34 12.44 -11.70
N ALA A 48 -7.09 11.67 -12.48
CA ALA A 48 -6.94 10.21 -12.59
C ALA A 48 -5.49 9.78 -12.90
N MET A 49 -4.76 10.54 -13.72
CA MET A 49 -3.35 10.26 -14.04
C MET A 49 -2.45 10.30 -12.80
N ILE A 50 -2.64 11.29 -11.91
CA ILE A 50 -1.84 11.42 -10.69
C ILE A 50 -2.20 10.30 -9.72
N TYR A 51 -3.49 10.00 -9.58
CA TYR A 51 -3.96 8.93 -8.71
C TYR A 51 -3.46 7.55 -9.17
N ASN A 52 -3.50 7.27 -10.48
CA ASN A 52 -2.99 6.01 -11.02
C ASN A 52 -1.48 5.85 -10.81
N ARG A 53 -0.69 6.92 -11.01
CA ARG A 53 0.75 6.89 -10.69
C ARG A 53 1.00 6.59 -9.21
N ALA A 54 0.24 7.20 -8.30
CA ALA A 54 0.34 6.91 -6.87
C ALA A 54 -0.06 5.47 -6.54
N LEU A 55 -1.05 4.91 -7.25
CA LEU A 55 -1.42 3.50 -7.13
C LEU A 55 -0.32 2.58 -7.67
N ASP A 56 0.47 2.97 -8.68
CA ASP A 56 1.57 2.15 -9.16
C ASP A 56 2.70 2.05 -8.12
N SER A 57 3.01 3.14 -7.42
CA SER A 57 3.97 3.16 -6.29
C SER A 57 3.55 2.25 -5.13
N ARG A 58 2.31 1.74 -5.08
CA ARG A 58 1.93 0.74 -4.06
C ARG A 58 2.76 -0.54 -4.15
N ASN A 59 3.32 -0.83 -5.34
CA ASN A 59 4.15 -2.01 -5.57
C ASN A 59 5.49 -1.91 -4.83
N ASP A 60 5.90 -0.71 -4.42
CA ASP A 60 7.11 -0.49 -3.64
C ASP A 60 7.06 -1.22 -2.29
N LEU A 61 5.86 -1.43 -1.74
CA LEU A 61 5.67 -2.27 -0.55
C LEU A 61 6.17 -3.70 -0.76
N LEU A 62 5.89 -4.30 -1.92
CA LEU A 62 6.33 -5.67 -2.23
C LEU A 62 7.85 -5.73 -2.39
N LEU A 63 8.45 -4.69 -2.98
CA LEU A 63 9.90 -4.55 -3.10
C LEU A 63 10.55 -4.40 -1.72
N LEU A 64 9.98 -3.58 -0.83
CA LEU A 64 10.46 -3.41 0.53
C LEU A 64 10.44 -4.74 1.31
N ILE A 65 9.35 -5.50 1.21
CA ILE A 65 9.25 -6.82 1.86
C ILE A 65 10.33 -7.76 1.33
N LYS A 66 10.49 -7.83 0.01
CA LYS A 66 11.52 -8.67 -0.62
C LYS A 66 12.92 -8.30 -0.12
N ASN A 67 13.25 -7.01 -0.20
CA ASN A 67 14.56 -6.48 0.16
C ASN A 67 14.88 -6.72 1.65
N HIS A 68 13.90 -6.54 2.53
CA HIS A 68 14.06 -6.83 3.95
C HIS A 68 14.33 -8.31 4.23
N VAL A 69 13.65 -9.22 3.52
CA VAL A 69 13.84 -10.68 3.67
C VAL A 69 15.17 -11.13 3.07
N GLU A 70 15.63 -10.50 1.99
CA GLU A 70 16.92 -10.77 1.35
C GLU A 70 18.10 -10.08 2.05
N GLY A 71 17.85 -9.21 3.04
CA GLY A 71 18.88 -8.44 3.74
C GLY A 71 19.54 -7.37 2.87
N THR A 72 18.87 -6.92 1.80
CA THR A 72 19.37 -5.89 0.89
C THR A 72 18.73 -4.55 1.29
N GLU A 73 19.45 -3.69 2.02
CA GLU A 73 18.92 -2.36 2.35
C GLU A 73 18.91 -1.47 1.08
N ILE A 74 17.77 -0.80 0.82
CA ILE A 74 17.74 0.29 -0.15
C ILE A 74 18.38 1.49 0.55
N ILE A 75 19.65 1.76 0.24
CA ILE A 75 20.30 3.01 0.63
C ILE A 75 19.74 4.08 -0.32
N GLU A 76 18.90 4.97 0.22
CA GLU A 76 18.45 6.20 -0.46
C GLU A 76 19.59 7.21 -0.63
#